data_AF-N8W1D3-F1
#
_entry.id   AF-N8W1D3-F1
#
_cell.length_a   1.000
_cell.length_b   1.000
_cell.length_c   1.000
_cell.angle_alpha   90.00
_cell.angle_beta   90.00
_cell.angle_gamma   90.00
#
_symmetry.space_group_name_H-M   'P 1'
#
loop_
_entity.id
_entity.type
_entity.pdbx_description
1 polymer ?
#
loop_
_entity_poly.entity_id
_entity_poly.type
_entity_poly.pdbx_seq_one_letter_code
_entity_poly.pdbx_strand_id
1 'polypeptide(L)'
;MTKYLLDTNIYINFYERYYQFDFFPSFWEKIKVIINSQVVLPDIVVNEHYQDEIFKEWLEENFTGTSCKYKDYADLWAEVIQHIATHDCYSEKALTNDKSWTHEKIADGWLIAIAKKDNLVIVTSETKNISLNKNQPSQSPKVPDIANDLGIRCINMNTFFQEIGLKI
;
A
#
# COMPACT_ATOMS: atom_id res chain seq x y z
N MET A 1 -5.57 -14.08 -12.79
CA MET A 1 -6.44 -13.41 -11.80
C MET A 1 -5.64 -12.24 -11.25
N THR A 2 -6.25 -11.05 -11.16
CA THR A 2 -5.57 -9.85 -10.64
C THR A 2 -5.19 -10.06 -9.18
N LYS A 3 -3.97 -9.66 -8.82
CA LYS A 3 -3.47 -9.67 -7.44
C LYS A 3 -3.31 -8.24 -6.96
N TYR A 4 -3.56 -8.02 -5.67
CA TYR A 4 -3.58 -6.69 -5.07
C TYR A 4 -2.56 -6.58 -3.95
N LEU A 5 -2.04 -5.38 -3.79
CA LEU A 5 -1.21 -4.97 -2.67
C LEU A 5 -1.96 -3.87 -1.93
N LEU A 6 -2.47 -4.18 -0.74
CA LEU A 6 -3.19 -3.20 0.06
C LEU A 6 -2.20 -2.42 0.91
N ASP A 7 -2.31 -1.10 0.85
CA ASP A 7 -1.62 -0.18 1.75
C ASP A 7 -2.14 -0.36 3.20
N THR A 8 -1.28 -0.13 4.19
CA THR A 8 -1.61 -0.07 5.61
C THR A 8 -2.90 0.73 5.88
N ASN A 9 -3.07 1.89 5.21
CA ASN A 9 -4.24 2.74 5.42
C ASN A 9 -5.58 2.08 5.00
N ILE A 10 -5.56 1.10 4.10
CA ILE A 10 -6.75 0.35 3.68
C ILE A 10 -7.19 -0.59 4.80
N TYR A 11 -6.25 -1.28 5.44
CA TYR A 11 -6.56 -2.14 6.57
C TYR A 11 -7.09 -1.32 7.75
N ILE A 12 -6.47 -0.19 8.06
CA ILE A 12 -6.96 0.76 9.09
C ILE A 12 -8.41 1.18 8.79
N ASN A 13 -8.72 1.51 7.54
CA ASN A 13 -10.08 1.83 7.15
C ASN A 13 -11.05 0.67 7.41
N PHE A 14 -10.63 -0.58 7.22
CA PHE A 14 -11.48 -1.75 7.49
C PHE A 14 -11.83 -1.85 8.97
N TYR A 15 -10.84 -2.04 9.85
CA TYR A 15 -11.12 -2.35 11.26
C TYR A 15 -11.44 -1.13 12.11
N GLU A 16 -10.97 0.07 11.77
CA GLU A 16 -11.17 1.26 12.60
C GLU A 16 -12.36 2.10 12.14
N ARG A 17 -12.49 2.33 10.82
CA ARG A 17 -13.39 3.38 10.29
C ARG A 17 -14.73 2.90 9.75
N TYR A 18 -14.77 1.77 9.05
CA TYR A 18 -15.96 1.38 8.27
C TYR A 18 -16.54 0.03 8.66
N TYR A 19 -15.70 -0.96 8.98
CA TYR A 19 -16.11 -2.34 9.13
C TYR A 19 -15.55 -2.94 10.43
N GLN A 20 -15.81 -2.29 11.56
CA GLN A 20 -15.41 -2.79 12.88
C GLN A 20 -15.90 -4.24 13.10
N PHE A 21 -15.06 -5.08 13.72
CA PHE A 21 -15.28 -6.51 13.88
C PHE A 21 -16.66 -6.85 14.48
N ASP A 22 -17.07 -6.15 15.53
CA ASP A 22 -18.31 -6.42 16.27
C ASP A 22 -19.59 -6.16 15.46
N PHE A 23 -19.53 -5.23 14.49
CA PHE A 23 -20.72 -4.75 13.79
C PHE A 23 -20.84 -5.33 12.37
N PHE A 24 -19.75 -5.83 11.79
CA PHE A 24 -19.71 -6.26 10.38
C PHE A 24 -19.11 -7.66 10.18
N PRO A 25 -19.59 -8.72 10.87
CA PRO A 25 -19.03 -10.07 10.74
C PRO A 25 -19.10 -10.61 9.30
N SER A 26 -20.17 -10.27 8.56
CA SER A 26 -20.33 -10.67 7.16
C SER A 26 -19.28 -10.06 6.23
N PHE A 27 -18.75 -8.87 6.56
CA PHE A 27 -17.63 -8.29 5.84
C PHE A 27 -16.35 -9.09 6.10
N TRP A 28 -16.07 -9.40 7.36
CA TRP A 28 -14.85 -10.13 7.76
C TRP A 28 -14.78 -11.56 7.20
N GLU A 29 -15.92 -12.26 7.13
CA GLU A 29 -15.99 -13.56 6.48
C GLU A 29 -15.66 -13.49 4.98
N LYS A 30 -16.12 -12.44 4.29
CA LYS A 30 -15.85 -12.25 2.85
C LYS A 30 -14.43 -11.76 2.60
N ILE A 31 -13.95 -10.78 3.39
CA ILE A 31 -12.61 -10.22 3.21
C ILE A 31 -11.53 -11.26 3.53
N LYS A 32 -11.79 -12.20 4.45
CA LYS A 32 -10.93 -13.36 4.70
C LYS A 32 -10.65 -14.15 3.42
N VAL A 33 -11.70 -14.49 2.67
CA VAL A 33 -11.58 -15.25 1.43
C VAL A 33 -10.82 -14.45 0.37
N ILE A 34 -11.11 -13.16 0.24
CA ILE A 34 -10.46 -12.26 -0.71
C ILE A 34 -8.97 -12.10 -0.38
N ILE A 35 -8.62 -11.78 0.87
CA ILE A 35 -7.24 -11.55 1.29
C ILE A 35 -6.39 -12.78 1.01
N ASN A 36 -6.90 -13.97 1.34
CA ASN A 36 -6.17 -15.22 1.12
C ASN A 36 -5.98 -15.59 -0.36
N SER A 37 -6.93 -15.22 -1.22
CA SER A 37 -6.91 -15.62 -2.64
C SER A 37 -6.32 -14.56 -3.57
N GLN A 38 -6.44 -13.27 -3.24
CA GLN A 38 -6.18 -12.16 -4.17
C GLN A 38 -5.18 -11.14 -3.64
N VAL A 39 -4.89 -11.09 -2.34
CA VAL A 39 -3.97 -10.10 -1.76
C VAL A 39 -2.60 -10.74 -1.54
N VAL A 40 -1.55 -9.98 -1.86
CA VAL A 40 -0.18 -10.27 -1.43
C VAL A 40 0.07 -9.41 -0.19
N LEU A 41 0.47 -10.02 0.93
CA LEU A 41 0.73 -9.31 2.18
C LEU A 41 2.24 -9.18 2.41
N PRO A 42 2.83 -7.98 2.28
CA PRO A 42 4.23 -7.77 2.59
C PRO A 42 4.41 -7.64 4.10
N ASP A 43 5.47 -8.23 4.63
CA ASP A 43 5.82 -8.17 6.06
C ASP A 43 6.08 -6.73 6.56
N ILE A 44 6.46 -5.79 5.69
CA ILE A 44 6.59 -4.38 6.10
C ILE A 44 5.26 -3.75 6.51
N VAL A 45 4.16 -4.04 5.81
CA VAL A 45 2.83 -3.52 6.15
C VAL A 45 2.40 -4.06 7.51
N VAL A 46 2.73 -5.33 7.79
CA VAL A 46 2.51 -5.97 9.11
C VAL A 46 3.35 -5.30 10.21
N ASN A 47 4.58 -4.88 9.90
CA ASN A 47 5.52 -4.32 10.87
C ASN A 47 5.38 -2.82 11.10
N GLU A 48 4.87 -2.06 10.11
CA GLU A 48 4.85 -0.61 10.17
C GLU A 48 3.96 -0.11 11.29
N HIS A 49 2.68 -0.53 11.31
CA HIS A 49 1.63 0.31 11.89
C HIS A 49 0.46 -0.44 12.53
N TYR A 50 0.48 -1.77 12.63
CA TYR A 50 -0.56 -2.44 13.40
C TYR A 50 -0.29 -2.23 14.89
N GLN A 51 -0.88 -1.18 15.46
CA GLN A 51 -1.07 -1.04 16.90
C GLN A 51 -2.35 -1.76 17.36
N ASP A 52 -3.19 -2.20 16.41
CA ASP A 52 -4.41 -2.94 16.71
C ASP A 52 -4.10 -4.41 16.93
N GLU A 53 -4.14 -4.85 18.20
CA GLU A 53 -3.90 -6.23 18.59
C GLU A 53 -4.94 -7.18 17.99
N ILE A 54 -6.21 -6.74 17.91
CA ILE A 54 -7.32 -7.54 17.37
C ILE A 54 -7.10 -7.88 15.90
N PHE A 55 -6.69 -6.92 15.08
CA PHE A 55 -6.42 -7.16 13.67
C PHE A 55 -5.19 -8.05 13.46
N LYS A 56 -4.16 -7.94 14.32
CA LYS A 56 -3.02 -8.86 14.29
C LYS A 56 -3.42 -10.28 14.60
N GLU A 57 -4.14 -10.49 15.70
CA GLU A 57 -4.69 -11.80 16.07
C GLU A 57 -5.55 -12.36 14.93
N TRP A 58 -6.40 -11.51 14.35
CA TRP A 58 -7.20 -11.90 13.20
C TRP A 58 -6.34 -12.35 12.01
N LEU A 59 -5.27 -11.63 11.67
CA LEU A 59 -4.34 -12.05 10.62
C LEU A 59 -3.65 -13.38 10.98
N GLU A 60 -3.16 -13.55 12.20
CA GLU A 60 -2.50 -14.78 12.64
C GLU A 60 -3.43 -16.01 12.54
N GLU A 61 -4.71 -15.84 12.88
CA GLU A 61 -5.70 -16.91 12.83
C GLU A 61 -6.25 -17.18 11.43
N ASN A 62 -6.31 -16.15 10.56
CA ASN A 62 -7.09 -16.21 9.32
C ASN A 62 -6.26 -16.09 8.04
N PHE A 63 -5.01 -15.64 8.11
CA PHE A 63 -4.16 -15.45 6.94
C PHE A 63 -3.33 -16.70 6.62
N THR A 64 -3.60 -17.27 5.46
CA THR A 64 -2.89 -18.39 4.82
C THR A 64 -2.50 -18.07 3.38
N GLY A 65 -2.66 -16.80 2.99
CA GLY A 65 -2.42 -16.30 1.64
C GLY A 65 -0.95 -16.09 1.30
N THR A 66 -0.71 -15.45 0.16
CA THR A 66 0.66 -15.16 -0.30
C THR A 66 1.24 -14.00 0.51
N SER A 67 2.34 -14.25 1.22
CA SER A 67 3.16 -13.20 1.81
C SER A 67 4.49 -13.04 1.07
N CYS A 68 5.12 -11.88 1.22
CA CYS A 68 6.47 -11.66 0.70
C CYS A 68 7.33 -10.88 1.70
N LYS A 69 8.64 -11.09 1.61
CA LYS A 69 9.63 -10.31 2.36
C LYS A 69 10.00 -9.08 1.55
N TYR A 70 9.68 -7.89 2.05
CA TYR A 70 9.92 -6.64 1.31
C TYR A 70 11.39 -6.46 0.90
N LYS A 71 12.33 -6.98 1.71
CA LYS A 71 13.77 -6.89 1.43
C LYS A 71 14.20 -7.64 0.18
N ASP A 72 13.41 -8.58 -0.33
CA ASP A 72 13.65 -9.27 -1.61
C ASP A 72 13.42 -8.35 -2.84
N TYR A 73 13.01 -7.11 -2.59
CA TYR A 73 12.71 -6.07 -3.59
C TYR A 73 13.64 -4.85 -3.46
N ALA A 74 14.74 -4.97 -2.69
CA ALA A 74 15.66 -3.86 -2.39
C ALA A 74 16.21 -3.14 -3.62
N ASP A 75 16.54 -3.87 -4.69
CA ASP A 75 17.03 -3.27 -5.94
C ASP A 75 15.99 -2.35 -6.58
N LEU A 76 14.73 -2.81 -6.64
CA LEU A 76 13.63 -2.00 -7.18
C LEU A 76 13.23 -0.88 -6.24
N TRP A 77 13.33 -1.08 -4.92
CA TRP A 77 13.15 0.00 -3.96
C TRP A 77 14.18 1.11 -4.17
N ALA A 78 15.46 0.75 -4.38
CA ALA A 78 16.50 1.72 -4.72
C ALA A 78 16.20 2.46 -6.03
N GLU A 79 15.66 1.78 -7.05
CA GLU A 79 15.18 2.45 -8.28
C GLU A 79 14.05 3.46 -8.01
N VAL A 80 13.11 3.12 -7.11
CA VAL A 80 12.02 4.04 -6.72
C VAL A 80 12.56 5.28 -6.04
N ILE A 81 13.52 5.11 -5.12
CA ILE A 81 14.19 6.24 -4.46
C ILE A 81 14.96 7.09 -5.48
N GLN A 82 15.67 6.46 -6.40
CA GLN A 82 16.41 7.16 -7.45
C GLN A 82 15.47 7.93 -8.40
N HIS A 83 14.30 7.37 -8.72
CA HIS A 83 13.26 8.04 -9.49
C HIS A 83 12.81 9.32 -8.78
N ILE A 84 12.49 9.24 -7.47
CA ILE A 84 12.13 10.42 -6.68
C ILE A 84 13.26 11.45 -6.66
N ALA A 85 14.51 11.00 -6.51
CA ALA A 85 15.68 11.86 -6.42
C ALA A 85 16.01 12.62 -7.71
N THR A 86 15.63 12.06 -8.86
CA THR A 86 15.90 12.66 -10.18
C THR A 86 14.69 13.34 -10.80
N HIS A 87 13.53 13.27 -10.14
CA HIS A 87 12.30 13.85 -10.64
C HIS A 87 12.17 15.31 -10.20
N ASP A 88 12.12 16.22 -11.18
CA ASP A 88 12.06 17.68 -11.01
C ASP A 88 10.91 18.22 -10.13
N CYS A 89 9.88 17.40 -9.88
CA CYS A 89 8.73 17.78 -9.07
C CYS A 89 8.93 17.48 -7.57
N TYR A 90 10.05 16.88 -7.18
CA TYR A 90 10.40 16.61 -5.79
C TYR A 90 11.66 17.37 -5.39
N SER A 91 11.61 17.95 -4.20
CA SER A 91 12.76 18.59 -3.57
C SER A 91 13.64 17.55 -2.88
N GLU A 92 14.90 17.91 -2.57
CA GLU A 92 15.79 17.08 -1.76
C GLU A 92 15.19 16.70 -0.38
N LYS A 93 14.30 17.54 0.15
CA LYS A 93 13.57 17.24 1.39
C LYS A 93 12.67 16.01 1.29
N ALA A 94 12.24 15.62 0.09
CA ALA A 94 11.50 14.37 -0.12
C ALA A 94 12.31 13.12 0.26
N LEU A 95 13.64 13.22 0.26
CA LEU A 95 14.56 12.11 0.54
C LEU A 95 15.16 12.15 1.96
N THR A 96 14.98 13.25 2.69
CA THR A 96 15.71 13.50 3.94
C THR A 96 14.81 13.75 5.15
N ASN A 97 13.51 14.00 4.95
CA ASN A 97 12.58 14.22 6.06
C ASN A 97 12.19 12.90 6.77
N ASP A 98 11.56 12.98 7.94
CA ASP A 98 11.19 11.82 8.76
C ASP A 98 10.26 10.82 8.06
N LYS A 99 9.44 11.29 7.11
CA LYS A 99 8.53 10.49 6.29
C LYS A 99 9.13 10.10 4.94
N SER A 100 10.42 10.35 4.74
CA SER A 100 11.12 9.99 3.52
C SER A 100 11.07 8.49 3.30
N TRP A 101 10.81 8.10 2.06
CA TRP A 101 10.80 6.70 1.65
C TRP A 101 12.22 6.09 1.66
N THR A 102 13.27 6.89 1.83
CA THR A 102 14.64 6.40 2.08
C THR A 102 14.79 5.69 3.42
N HIS A 103 13.88 5.95 4.36
CA HIS A 103 13.81 5.19 5.60
C HIS A 103 13.21 3.82 5.33
N GLU A 104 13.97 2.73 5.52
CA GLU A 104 13.53 1.35 5.25
C GLU A 104 12.22 0.96 5.95
N LYS A 105 11.87 1.65 7.04
CA LYS A 105 10.64 1.42 7.79
C LYS A 105 9.38 2.01 7.15
N ILE A 106 9.53 2.87 6.14
CA ILE A 106 8.39 3.49 5.44
C ILE A 106 7.97 2.59 4.28
N ALA A 107 6.74 2.05 4.31
CA ALA A 107 6.29 1.02 3.37
C ALA A 107 6.05 1.53 1.96
N ASP A 108 5.67 2.80 1.78
CA ASP A 108 5.24 3.34 0.49
C ASP A 108 6.19 2.99 -0.67
N GLY A 109 7.50 3.24 -0.50
CA GLY A 109 8.50 2.91 -1.51
C GLY A 109 8.58 1.41 -1.81
N TRP A 110 8.39 0.57 -0.80
CA TRP A 110 8.37 -0.88 -0.95
C TRP A 110 7.10 -1.36 -1.66
N LEU A 111 5.94 -0.73 -1.41
CA LEU A 111 4.70 -1.06 -2.11
C LEU A 111 4.85 -0.85 -3.62
N ILE A 112 5.47 0.26 -4.02
CA ILE A 112 5.81 0.54 -5.42
C ILE A 112 6.74 -0.54 -5.99
N ALA A 113 7.82 -0.87 -5.28
CA ALA A 113 8.81 -1.85 -5.73
C ALA A 113 8.20 -3.25 -5.94
N ILE A 114 7.41 -3.71 -4.97
CA ILE A 114 6.72 -5.01 -5.03
C ILE A 114 5.73 -5.03 -6.19
N ALA A 115 4.88 -4.01 -6.30
CA ALA A 115 3.89 -3.93 -7.36
C ALA A 115 4.51 -3.90 -8.76
N LYS A 116 5.66 -3.20 -8.92
CA LYS A 116 6.43 -3.16 -10.17
C LYS A 116 6.98 -4.54 -10.55
N LYS A 117 7.58 -5.26 -9.60
CA LYS A 117 8.19 -6.58 -9.84
C LYS A 117 7.16 -7.64 -10.21
N ASP A 118 6.09 -7.68 -9.42
CA ASP A 118 5.14 -8.79 -9.43
C ASP A 118 3.86 -8.46 -10.22
N ASN A 119 3.83 -7.28 -10.85
CA ASN A 119 2.70 -6.79 -11.64
C ASN A 119 1.39 -6.77 -10.82
N LEU A 120 1.45 -6.21 -9.61
CA LEU A 120 0.33 -6.10 -8.69
C LEU A 120 -0.39 -4.76 -8.81
N VAL A 121 -1.66 -4.74 -8.44
CA VAL A 121 -2.45 -3.50 -8.33
C VAL A 121 -2.36 -2.97 -6.90
N ILE A 122 -1.90 -1.73 -6.74
CA ILE A 122 -1.85 -1.09 -5.42
C ILE A 122 -3.24 -0.55 -5.09
N VAL A 123 -3.68 -0.78 -3.85
CA VAL A 123 -4.89 -0.18 -3.30
C VAL A 123 -4.49 0.73 -2.15
N THR A 124 -4.83 2.01 -2.24
CA THR A 124 -4.51 3.01 -1.21
C THR A 124 -5.64 4.02 -1.06
N SER A 125 -5.73 4.63 0.13
CA SER A 125 -6.61 5.76 0.40
C SER A 125 -5.95 7.11 0.10
N GLU A 126 -4.67 7.10 -0.26
CA GLU A 126 -3.97 8.31 -0.65
C GLU A 126 -4.51 8.86 -1.98
N THR A 127 -4.49 10.18 -2.11
CA THR A 127 -4.89 10.90 -3.33
C THR A 127 -3.69 11.55 -3.99
N LYS A 128 -3.65 11.52 -5.32
CA LYS A 128 -2.63 12.20 -6.13
C LYS A 128 -2.43 13.65 -5.71
N ASN A 129 -1.20 14.15 -5.81
CA ASN A 129 -0.93 15.56 -5.62
C ASN A 129 -1.26 16.34 -6.89
N ILE A 130 -2.46 16.93 -6.92
CA ILE A 130 -2.96 17.69 -8.08
C ILE A 130 -2.08 18.91 -8.40
N SER A 131 -1.37 19.46 -7.41
CA SER A 131 -0.46 20.59 -7.59
C SER A 131 1.00 20.17 -7.74
N LEU A 132 1.30 18.90 -8.03
CA LEU A 132 2.67 18.42 -8.25
C LEU A 132 3.28 19.09 -9.49
N ASN A 133 4.27 19.96 -9.28
CA ASN A 133 4.93 20.67 -10.37
C ASN A 133 6.35 21.10 -9.98
N LYS A 134 7.20 21.32 -10.99
CA LYS A 134 8.59 21.73 -10.82
C LYS A 134 8.81 23.12 -10.22
N ASN A 135 7.82 24.02 -10.31
CA ASN A 135 7.95 25.38 -9.78
C ASN A 135 7.75 25.42 -8.25
N GLN A 136 7.03 24.44 -7.72
CA GLN A 136 6.85 24.21 -6.29
C GLN A 136 7.08 22.74 -5.97
N PRO A 137 8.35 22.28 -5.95
CA PRO A 137 8.67 20.87 -5.75
C PRO A 137 8.13 20.36 -4.40
N SER A 138 7.47 19.21 -4.45
CA SER A 138 6.92 18.55 -3.26
C SER A 138 8.03 18.04 -2.34
N GLN A 139 7.74 18.01 -1.05
CA GLN A 139 8.58 17.38 -0.03
C GLN A 139 8.01 16.02 0.39
N SER A 140 6.85 15.64 -0.13
CA SER A 140 6.16 14.38 0.20
C SER A 140 5.82 13.68 -1.11
N PRO A 141 6.57 12.62 -1.48
CA PRO A 141 6.10 11.71 -2.52
C PRO A 141 4.81 11.03 -2.06
N LYS A 142 4.02 10.60 -3.03
CA LYS A 142 2.74 9.93 -2.82
C LYS A 142 2.69 8.66 -3.64
N VAL A 143 2.18 7.58 -3.06
CA VAL A 143 2.01 6.29 -3.73
C VAL A 143 1.32 6.41 -5.09
N PRO A 144 0.14 7.07 -5.23
CA PRO A 144 -0.53 7.14 -6.52
C PRO A 144 0.18 8.02 -7.56
N ASP A 145 1.05 8.95 -7.15
CA ASP A 145 1.84 9.77 -8.08
C ASP A 145 3.01 8.95 -8.64
N ILE A 146 3.80 8.33 -7.77
CA ILE A 146 4.95 7.51 -8.18
C ILE A 146 4.51 6.24 -8.91
N ALA A 147 3.41 5.61 -8.49
CA ALA A 147 2.82 4.48 -9.20
C ALA A 147 2.46 4.85 -10.64
N ASN A 148 1.87 6.03 -10.84
CA ASN A 148 1.50 6.52 -12.16
C ASN A 148 2.71 6.75 -13.05
N ASP A 149 3.78 7.36 -12.53
CA ASP A 149 5.03 7.58 -13.27
C ASP A 149 5.67 6.27 -13.75
N LEU A 150 5.60 5.24 -12.90
CA LEU A 150 6.20 3.93 -13.16
C LEU A 150 5.26 2.95 -13.87
N GLY A 151 4.08 3.40 -14.31
CA GLY A 151 3.11 2.58 -15.03
C GLY A 151 2.42 1.50 -14.18
N ILE A 152 2.44 1.65 -12.86
CA ILE A 152 1.82 0.74 -11.90
C ILE A 152 0.37 1.15 -11.69
N ARG A 153 -0.54 0.20 -11.77
CA ARG A 153 -1.95 0.45 -11.54
C ARG A 153 -2.21 0.68 -10.04
N CYS A 154 -2.74 1.85 -9.72
CA CYS A 154 -3.11 2.25 -8.37
C CYS A 154 -4.60 2.63 -8.34
N ILE A 155 -5.36 2.06 -7.41
CA ILE A 155 -6.81 2.25 -7.29
C ILE A 155 -7.20 2.57 -5.84
N ASN A 156 -8.40 3.13 -5.67
CA ASN A 156 -8.97 3.37 -4.33
C ASN A 156 -9.75 2.15 -3.82
N MET A 157 -10.11 2.20 -2.53
CA MET A 157 -10.85 1.14 -1.84
C MET A 157 -12.18 0.75 -2.52
N ASN A 158 -12.95 1.73 -3.01
CA ASN A 158 -14.24 1.45 -3.65
C ASN A 158 -14.07 0.72 -4.99
N THR A 159 -13.05 1.10 -5.76
CA THR A 159 -12.70 0.45 -7.02
C THR A 159 -12.23 -0.99 -6.74
N PHE A 160 -11.43 -1.18 -5.68
CA PHE A 160 -11.03 -2.51 -5.22
C PHE A 160 -12.25 -3.37 -4.87
N PHE A 161 -13.20 -2.86 -4.08
CA PHE A 161 -14.45 -3.56 -3.75
C PHE A 161 -15.27 -3.94 -4.98
N GLN A 162 -15.33 -3.05 -5.97
CA GLN A 162 -15.99 -3.35 -7.24
C GLN A 162 -15.29 -4.49 -8.00
N GLU A 163 -13.97 -4.49 -8.08
CA GLU A 163 -13.19 -5.47 -8.84
C GLU A 163 -13.17 -6.87 -8.23
N ILE A 164 -13.14 -6.95 -6.89
CA ILE A 164 -13.24 -8.23 -6.17
C ILE A 164 -14.69 -8.72 -6.05
N GLY A 165 -15.67 -7.94 -6.53
CA GLY A 165 -17.09 -8.27 -6.47
C GLY A 165 -17.64 -8.32 -5.03
N LEU A 166 -17.07 -7.53 -4.12
CA LEU A 166 -17.52 -7.49 -2.73
C LEU A 166 -18.94 -6.93 -2.66
N LYS A 167 -19.86 -7.76 -2.20
CA LYS A 167 -21.23 -7.39 -1.85
C LYS A 167 -21.48 -7.95 -0.48
N ILE A 168 -21.77 -7.11 0.51
CA ILE A 168 -21.99 -7.50 1.91
C ILE A 168 -23.46 -7.41 2.24
#